data_AF-A0A183B340-F1
#
_entry.id   AF-A0A183B340-F1
#
_cell.length_a   1.000
_cell.length_b   1.000
_cell.length_c   1.000
_cell.angle_alpha   90.00
_cell.angle_beta   90.00
_cell.angle_gamma   90.00
#
_symmetry.space_group_name_H-M   'P 1'
#
loop_
_entity.id
_entity.type
_entity.pdbx_description
1 polymer ?
#
loop_
_entity_poly.entity_id
_entity_poly.type
_entity_poly.pdbx_seq_one_letter_code
_entity_poly.pdbx_strand_id
1 'polypeptide(L)'
;MKLMIDKEHASPVSAYQLHEEYQPKWYLPHHAVINSKKPNKIRIVLDCSAKHMGRSLNSMVLQGPDTTTNLVSILLRFRKERIALMADIEEMFMQVKVPEEDRGALRFLWWTGGDVNGQITQFQMLSHPFGATSSLFCSNFALRKTASTFVVFYDRLVATHQGGGLADRVRLISPGSKIAPFGYYSLCGESEEILHSQASRFPDGTRYC
;
A
#
# COMPACT_ATOMS: atom_id res chain seq x y z
N MET A 1 9.59 11.52 -8.95
CA MET A 1 10.71 10.79 -8.35
C MET A 1 11.15 11.37 -7.01
N LYS A 2 11.56 12.65 -6.90
CA LYS A 2 11.96 13.27 -5.62
C LYS A 2 11.00 12.95 -4.45
N LEU A 3 9.70 13.18 -4.65
CA LEU A 3 8.67 12.86 -3.64
C LEU A 3 8.64 11.37 -3.21
N MET A 4 8.94 10.42 -4.12
CA MET A 4 8.98 8.99 -3.76
C MET A 4 10.21 8.66 -2.91
N ILE A 5 11.31 9.37 -3.09
CA ILE A 5 12.52 9.22 -2.29
C ILE A 5 12.32 9.89 -0.92
N ASP A 6 11.79 11.11 -0.91
CA ASP A 6 11.53 11.87 0.32
C ASP A 6 10.54 11.13 1.26
N LYS A 7 9.58 10.40 0.69
CA LYS A 7 8.63 9.54 1.43
C LYS A 7 9.15 8.12 1.70
N GLU A 8 10.40 7.81 1.34
CA GLU A 8 11.02 6.49 1.48
C GLU A 8 10.24 5.34 0.79
N HIS A 9 9.53 5.64 -0.29
CA HIS A 9 8.81 4.65 -1.09
C HIS A 9 9.72 3.98 -2.13
N ALA A 10 10.81 4.64 -2.51
CA ALA A 10 11.82 4.13 -3.42
C ALA A 10 13.21 4.64 -3.05
N SER A 11 14.24 3.84 -3.33
CA SER A 11 15.64 4.23 -3.17
C SER A 11 16.46 3.83 -4.39
N PRO A 12 17.65 4.43 -4.58
CA PRO A 12 18.65 3.84 -5.46
C PRO A 12 18.92 2.39 -5.04
N VAL A 13 19.21 1.52 -6.01
CA VAL A 13 19.67 0.15 -5.71
C VAL A 13 21.03 0.25 -5.03
N SER A 14 21.21 -0.48 -3.92
CA SER A 14 22.46 -0.46 -3.16
C SER A 14 23.60 -1.16 -3.92
N ALA A 15 24.85 -0.83 -3.58
CA ALA A 15 26.02 -1.35 -4.29
C ALA A 15 26.10 -2.89 -4.30
N TYR A 16 25.76 -3.56 -3.21
CA TYR A 16 25.76 -5.03 -3.15
C TYR A 16 24.62 -5.65 -3.98
N GLN A 17 23.47 -4.98 -4.07
CA GLN A 17 22.34 -5.43 -4.91
C GLN A 17 22.58 -5.19 -6.41
N LEU A 18 23.59 -4.40 -6.79
CA LEU A 18 24.01 -4.21 -8.17
C LEU A 18 24.86 -5.37 -8.70
N HIS A 19 25.41 -6.22 -7.83
CA HIS A 19 26.19 -7.39 -8.23
C HIS A 19 25.36 -8.32 -9.13
N GLU A 20 25.99 -8.92 -10.14
CA GLU A 20 25.28 -9.71 -11.16
C GLU A 20 24.56 -10.94 -10.57
N GLU A 21 25.13 -11.50 -9.52
CA GLU A 21 24.59 -12.67 -8.82
C GLU A 21 23.41 -12.34 -7.90
N TYR A 22 23.16 -11.07 -7.59
CA TYR A 22 22.08 -10.70 -6.69
C TYR A 22 20.72 -10.89 -7.38
N GLN A 23 19.89 -11.76 -6.80
CA GLN A 23 18.55 -12.06 -7.26
C GLN A 23 17.54 -11.81 -6.13
N PRO A 24 16.28 -11.47 -6.46
CA PRO A 24 15.72 -11.32 -7.80
C PRO A 24 16.14 -10.01 -8.50
N LYS A 25 16.14 -9.99 -9.84
CA LYS A 25 16.42 -8.79 -10.65
C LYS A 25 15.38 -8.63 -11.75
N TRP A 26 14.42 -7.74 -11.55
CA TRP A 26 13.36 -7.45 -12.51
C TRP A 26 13.14 -5.94 -12.63
N TYR A 27 13.07 -5.44 -13.87
CA TYR A 27 12.85 -4.03 -14.16
C TYR A 27 11.44 -3.78 -14.67
N LEU A 28 10.70 -2.96 -13.94
CA LEU A 28 9.37 -2.53 -14.26
C LEU A 28 9.42 -1.32 -15.20
N PRO A 29 8.81 -1.40 -16.39
CA PRO A 29 8.59 -0.22 -17.19
C PRO A 29 7.65 0.72 -16.44
N HIS A 30 7.87 2.02 -16.60
CA HIS A 30 7.06 3.03 -15.92
C HIS A 30 6.71 4.17 -16.87
N HIS A 31 5.60 4.84 -16.55
CA HIS A 31 5.16 6.00 -17.27
C HIS A 31 4.44 6.98 -16.34
N ALA A 32 4.41 8.24 -16.75
CA ALA A 32 3.69 9.28 -16.06
C ALA A 32 2.22 9.28 -16.48
N VAL A 33 1.31 9.28 -15.50
CA VAL A 33 -0.12 9.47 -15.70
C VAL A 33 -0.53 10.82 -15.14
N ILE A 34 -1.19 11.62 -15.98
CA ILE A 34 -1.69 12.95 -15.63
C ILE A 34 -3.21 12.90 -15.67
N ASN A 35 -3.85 13.30 -14.57
CA ASN A 35 -5.30 13.41 -14.52
C ASN A 35 -5.70 14.82 -14.98
N SER A 36 -6.57 14.93 -16.00
CA SER A 36 -7.05 16.22 -16.50
C SER A 36 -7.73 17.09 -15.43
N LYS A 37 -8.34 16.48 -14.41
CA LYS A 37 -8.95 17.19 -13.26
C LYS A 37 -7.93 17.63 -12.21
N LYS A 38 -6.70 17.11 -12.26
CA LYS A 38 -5.60 17.43 -11.32
C LYS A 38 -4.26 17.49 -12.09
N PRO A 39 -4.10 18.45 -13.03
CA PRO A 39 -2.96 18.48 -13.94
C PRO A 39 -1.62 18.62 -13.21
N ASN A 40 -1.62 19.30 -12.05
CA ASN A 40 -0.41 19.50 -11.24
C ASN A 40 0.02 18.26 -10.45
N LYS A 41 -0.76 17.17 -10.45
CA LYS A 41 -0.44 15.93 -9.72
C LYS A 41 -0.10 14.81 -10.71
N ILE A 42 1.18 14.69 -11.03
CA ILE A 42 1.72 13.59 -11.83
C ILE A 42 1.81 12.33 -10.95
N ARG A 43 1.37 11.19 -11.46
CA ARG A 43 1.53 9.88 -10.83
C ARG A 43 2.45 9.02 -11.68
N ILE A 44 3.46 8.42 -11.08
CA ILE A 44 4.29 7.41 -11.76
C ILE A 44 3.59 6.07 -11.57
N VAL A 45 3.35 5.37 -12.68
CA VAL A 45 2.78 4.02 -12.68
C VAL A 45 3.85 3.04 -13.12
N LEU A 46 4.07 2.01 -12.30
CA LEU A 46 4.92 0.87 -12.65
C LEU A 46 4.02 -0.21 -13.27
N ASP A 47 4.29 -0.61 -14.51
CA ASP A 47 3.51 -1.65 -15.17
C ASP A 47 4.02 -3.04 -14.76
N CYS A 48 3.36 -3.61 -13.76
CA CYS A 48 3.64 -4.95 -13.23
C CYS A 48 3.08 -6.08 -14.11
N SER A 49 2.31 -5.75 -15.14
CA SER A 49 1.74 -6.70 -16.10
C SER A 49 2.59 -6.83 -17.36
N ALA A 50 3.50 -5.87 -17.60
CA ALA A 50 4.42 -5.88 -18.73
C ALA A 50 5.19 -7.20 -18.80
N LYS A 51 5.16 -7.81 -19.99
CA LYS A 51 5.79 -9.10 -20.24
C LYS A 51 7.16 -8.92 -20.87
N HIS A 52 8.14 -9.64 -20.34
CA HIS A 52 9.45 -9.86 -20.96
C HIS A 52 9.71 -11.36 -20.99
N MET A 53 10.09 -11.89 -22.16
CA MET A 53 10.30 -13.34 -22.37
C MET A 53 9.12 -14.20 -21.88
N GLY A 54 7.89 -13.73 -22.13
CA GLY A 54 6.66 -14.45 -21.77
C GLY A 54 6.24 -14.36 -20.29
N ARG A 55 7.03 -13.71 -19.42
CA ARG A 55 6.73 -13.54 -17.99
C ARG A 55 6.55 -12.08 -17.61
N SER A 56 5.70 -11.81 -16.64
CA SER A 56 5.55 -10.51 -15.97
C SER A 56 5.71 -10.67 -14.46
N LEU A 57 5.89 -9.57 -13.73
CA LEU A 57 5.92 -9.61 -12.26
C LEU A 57 4.65 -10.29 -11.72
N ASN A 58 3.47 -9.88 -12.21
CA ASN A 58 2.18 -10.43 -11.78
C ASN A 58 2.00 -11.92 -12.09
N SER A 59 2.75 -12.48 -13.04
CA SER A 59 2.75 -13.93 -13.30
C SER A 59 3.68 -14.73 -12.40
N MET A 60 4.61 -14.06 -11.71
CA MET A 60 5.62 -14.69 -10.86
C MET A 60 5.38 -14.47 -9.36
N VAL A 61 4.55 -13.50 -8.98
CA VAL A 61 4.16 -13.26 -7.59
C VAL A 61 2.81 -13.90 -7.28
N LEU A 62 2.66 -14.39 -6.06
CA LEU A 62 1.38 -14.90 -5.58
C LEU A 62 0.46 -13.71 -5.26
N GLN A 63 -0.77 -13.75 -5.76
CA GLN A 63 -1.77 -12.71 -5.49
C GLN A 63 -2.22 -12.71 -4.02
N GLY A 64 -2.22 -13.88 -3.38
CA GLY A 64 -2.82 -14.11 -2.07
C GLY A 64 -4.35 -14.27 -2.13
N PRO A 65 -4.97 -14.69 -1.02
CA PRO A 65 -6.43 -14.81 -0.91
C PRO A 65 -7.16 -13.49 -1.18
N ASP A 66 -8.35 -13.58 -1.77
CA ASP A 66 -9.21 -12.41 -1.90
C ASP A 66 -9.65 -11.92 -0.50
N THR A 67 -9.15 -10.74 -0.14
CA THR A 67 -9.45 -10.07 1.12
C THR A 67 -10.42 -8.91 0.95
N THR A 68 -10.93 -8.68 -0.26
CA THR A 68 -11.91 -7.63 -0.49
C THR A 68 -13.18 -7.94 0.27
N THR A 69 -13.67 -6.93 1.01
CA THR A 69 -14.93 -7.08 1.73
C THR A 69 -16.05 -6.80 0.77
N ASN A 70 -17.06 -7.67 0.74
CA ASN A 70 -18.22 -7.49 -0.11
C ASN A 70 -18.88 -6.11 0.15
N LEU A 71 -19.04 -5.30 -0.90
CA LEU A 71 -19.55 -3.94 -0.78
C LEU A 71 -20.99 -3.90 -0.23
N VAL A 72 -21.85 -4.85 -0.61
CA VAL A 72 -23.21 -4.95 -0.05
C VAL A 72 -23.14 -5.20 1.45
N SER A 73 -22.23 -6.06 1.91
CA SER A 73 -22.03 -6.31 3.35
C SER A 73 -21.56 -5.06 4.08
N ILE A 74 -20.70 -4.25 3.46
CA ILE A 74 -20.31 -2.93 4.00
C ILE A 74 -21.54 -2.03 4.10
N LEU A 75 -22.26 -1.81 3.00
CA LEU A 75 -23.42 -0.90 2.94
C LEU A 75 -24.56 -1.31 3.89
N LEU A 76 -24.77 -2.60 4.11
CA LEU A 76 -25.74 -3.09 5.09
C LEU A 76 -25.32 -2.76 6.53
N ARG A 77 -24.02 -2.83 6.86
CA ARG A 77 -23.52 -2.44 8.20
C ARG A 77 -23.64 -0.94 8.43
N PHE A 78 -23.35 -0.12 7.42
CA PHE A 78 -23.57 1.33 7.48
C PHE A 78 -25.03 1.72 7.76
N ARG A 79 -25.99 0.87 7.39
CA ARG A 79 -27.42 1.11 7.65
C ARG A 79 -27.89 0.64 9.03
N LYS A 80 -27.10 -0.17 9.74
CA LYS A 80 -27.49 -0.71 11.06
C LYS A 80 -27.38 0.34 12.16
N GLU A 81 -26.31 1.12 12.11
CA GLU A 81 -26.02 2.11 13.14
C GLU A 81 -26.41 3.53 12.68
N ARG A 82 -26.72 4.40 13.65
CA ARG A 82 -27.12 5.78 13.37
C ARG A 82 -25.97 6.64 12.84
N ILE A 83 -24.74 6.30 13.20
CA ILE A 83 -23.52 7.06 12.89
C ILE A 83 -22.51 6.10 12.26
N ALA A 84 -21.84 6.57 11.21
CA ALA A 84 -20.78 5.81 10.56
C ALA A 84 -19.51 6.65 10.45
N LEU A 85 -18.36 6.01 10.65
CA LEU A 85 -17.04 6.61 10.50
C LEU A 85 -16.41 6.15 9.19
N MET A 86 -15.84 7.11 8.47
CA MET A 86 -15.15 6.87 7.20
C MET A 86 -13.79 7.57 7.24
N ALA A 87 -12.76 6.84 6.87
CA ALA A 87 -11.41 7.36 6.70
C ALA A 87 -10.82 6.83 5.39
N ASP A 88 -10.02 7.67 4.73
CA ASP A 88 -9.20 7.26 3.59
C ASP A 88 -7.78 7.05 4.07
N ILE A 89 -7.15 5.94 3.68
CA ILE A 89 -5.75 5.68 4.01
C ILE A 89 -4.91 6.21 2.87
N GLU A 90 -4.25 7.34 3.11
CA GLU A 90 -3.38 7.94 2.09
C GLU A 90 -2.30 6.95 1.67
N GLU A 91 -2.21 6.70 0.36
CA GLU A 91 -1.20 5.84 -0.24
C GLU A 91 -1.15 4.44 0.40
N MET A 92 -2.30 3.84 0.75
CA MET A 92 -2.42 2.57 1.48
C MET A 92 -1.38 1.49 1.10
N PHE A 93 -1.12 1.27 -0.19
CA PHE A 93 -0.15 0.26 -0.63
C PHE A 93 1.29 0.63 -0.26
N MET A 94 1.63 1.92 -0.35
CA MET A 94 2.96 2.42 -0.03
C MET A 94 3.25 2.45 1.48
N GLN A 95 2.23 2.32 2.32
CA GLN A 95 2.38 2.19 3.77
C GLN A 95 2.94 0.84 4.20
N VAL A 96 2.96 -0.15 3.30
CA VAL A 96 3.50 -1.48 3.58
C VAL A 96 4.83 -1.67 2.85
N LYS A 97 5.89 -1.94 3.63
CA LYS A 97 7.24 -2.13 3.11
C LYS A 97 7.44 -3.55 2.58
N VAL A 98 8.17 -3.63 1.46
CA VAL A 98 8.59 -4.87 0.82
C VAL A 98 9.87 -5.38 1.52
N PRO A 99 9.97 -6.68 1.83
CA PRO A 99 11.18 -7.29 2.38
C PRO A 99 12.40 -7.01 1.51
N GLU A 100 13.56 -6.79 2.13
CA GLU A 100 14.76 -6.36 1.39
C GLU A 100 15.17 -7.37 0.31
N GLU A 101 15.03 -8.66 0.61
CA GLU A 101 15.31 -9.76 -0.30
C GLU A 101 14.44 -9.75 -1.57
N ASP A 102 13.25 -9.14 -1.53
CA ASP A 102 12.27 -9.18 -2.62
C ASP A 102 12.29 -7.89 -3.46
N ARG A 103 12.84 -6.79 -2.94
CA ARG A 103 12.88 -5.46 -3.61
C ARG A 103 13.54 -5.49 -4.98
N GLY A 104 14.44 -6.44 -5.21
CA GLY A 104 15.09 -6.63 -6.49
C GLY A 104 14.13 -6.99 -7.63
N ALA A 105 12.92 -7.50 -7.31
CA ALA A 105 11.85 -7.74 -8.29
C ALA A 105 11.08 -6.45 -8.68
N LEU A 106 11.32 -5.35 -7.98
CA LEU A 106 10.59 -4.08 -8.12
C LEU A 106 11.53 -2.93 -8.55
N ARG A 107 12.53 -3.24 -9.38
CA ARG A 107 13.47 -2.22 -9.89
C ARG A 107 12.84 -1.42 -11.01
N PHE A 108 13.35 -0.22 -11.22
CA PHE A 108 13.01 0.62 -12.38
C PHE A 108 14.19 1.56 -12.69
N LEU A 109 14.25 2.04 -13.93
CA LEU A 109 15.31 2.95 -14.38
C LEU A 109 14.83 4.39 -14.29
N TRP A 110 15.67 5.31 -13.83
CA TRP A 110 15.31 6.73 -13.79
C TRP A 110 16.52 7.61 -14.08
N TRP A 111 16.30 8.75 -14.75
CA TRP A 111 17.35 9.72 -15.03
C TRP A 111 17.69 10.55 -13.81
N THR A 112 18.97 10.61 -13.48
CA THR A 112 19.47 11.39 -12.34
C THR A 112 19.15 12.87 -12.54
N GLY A 113 18.57 13.51 -11.52
CA GLY A 113 18.14 14.92 -11.61
C GLY A 113 16.94 15.17 -12.55
N GLY A 114 16.37 14.13 -13.18
CA GLY A 114 15.32 14.28 -14.19
C GLY A 114 15.84 14.76 -15.55
N ASP A 115 17.15 14.75 -15.78
CA ASP A 115 17.75 15.11 -17.07
C ASP A 115 17.77 13.89 -18.00
N VAL A 116 16.96 13.93 -19.06
CA VAL A 116 16.84 12.85 -20.06
C VAL A 116 18.14 12.58 -20.82
N ASN A 117 19.08 13.53 -20.84
CA ASN A 117 20.41 13.35 -21.42
C ASN A 117 21.47 12.96 -20.38
N GLY A 118 21.07 12.93 -19.11
CA GLY A 118 21.92 12.58 -17.99
C GLY A 118 22.07 11.09 -17.77
N GLN A 119 22.76 10.73 -16.68
CA GLN A 119 23.00 9.33 -16.32
C GLN A 119 21.73 8.62 -15.86
N ILE A 120 21.44 7.46 -16.46
CA ILE A 120 20.40 6.54 -16.02
C ILE A 120 20.88 5.80 -14.78
N THR A 121 20.07 5.82 -13.74
CA THR A 121 20.32 5.16 -12.46
C THR A 121 19.23 4.15 -12.16
N GLN A 122 19.59 3.05 -11.50
CA GLN A 122 18.66 2.01 -11.09
C GLN A 122 18.08 2.35 -9.71
N PHE A 123 16.76 2.31 -9.62
CA PHE A 123 16.01 2.46 -8.38
C PHE A 123 15.23 1.18 -8.10
N GLN A 124 14.79 1.02 -6.86
CA GLN A 124 13.89 -0.04 -6.45
C GLN A 124 12.83 0.50 -5.50
N MET A 125 11.65 -0.09 -5.57
CA MET A 125 10.59 0.19 -4.60
C MET A 125 10.94 -0.39 -3.24
N LEU A 126 10.68 0.37 -2.19
CA LEU A 126 10.74 -0.06 -0.79
C LEU A 126 9.38 -0.47 -0.25
N SER A 127 8.30 -0.05 -0.91
CA SER A 127 6.91 -0.34 -0.57
C SER A 127 6.15 -0.99 -1.73
N HIS A 128 5.03 -1.65 -1.44
CA HIS A 128 4.25 -2.33 -2.48
C HIS A 128 3.70 -1.33 -3.51
N PRO A 129 4.05 -1.47 -4.81
CA PRO A 129 3.61 -0.54 -5.82
C PRO A 129 2.15 -0.78 -6.22
N PHE A 130 1.52 0.26 -6.78
CA PHE A 130 0.27 0.08 -7.51
C PHE A 130 0.50 -0.76 -8.77
N GLY A 131 -0.42 -1.68 -9.05
CA GLY A 131 -0.39 -2.53 -10.24
C GLY A 131 0.13 -3.95 -10.01
N ALA A 132 0.83 -4.21 -8.90
CA ALA A 132 1.20 -5.55 -8.51
C ALA A 132 -0.01 -6.32 -7.92
N THR A 133 -0.18 -7.59 -8.30
CA THR A 133 -1.31 -8.43 -7.87
C THR A 133 -1.30 -8.73 -6.37
N SER A 134 -0.11 -8.82 -5.75
CA SER A 134 0.05 -9.07 -4.32
C SER A 134 -0.28 -7.86 -3.43
N SER A 135 -0.12 -6.64 -3.95
CA SER A 135 -0.22 -5.39 -3.16
C SER A 135 -1.52 -5.28 -2.37
N LEU A 136 -2.66 -5.61 -3.00
CA LEU A 136 -3.96 -5.52 -2.34
C LEU A 136 -4.06 -6.47 -1.14
N PHE A 137 -3.63 -7.71 -1.30
CA PHE A 137 -3.63 -8.68 -0.22
C PHE A 137 -2.69 -8.26 0.91
N CYS A 138 -1.44 -7.92 0.59
CA CYS A 138 -0.43 -7.52 1.58
C CYS A 138 -0.89 -6.31 2.41
N SER A 139 -1.45 -5.28 1.75
CA SER A 139 -1.97 -4.10 2.46
C SER A 139 -3.21 -4.37 3.28
N ASN A 140 -4.16 -5.18 2.78
CA ASN A 140 -5.34 -5.56 3.56
C ASN A 140 -4.97 -6.44 4.77
N PHE A 141 -4.01 -7.34 4.60
CA PHE A 141 -3.51 -8.17 5.69
C PHE A 141 -2.86 -7.30 6.77
N ALA A 142 -1.94 -6.41 6.39
CA ALA A 142 -1.29 -5.48 7.32
C ALA A 142 -2.33 -4.62 8.06
N LEU A 143 -3.30 -4.05 7.34
CA LEU A 143 -4.38 -3.25 7.94
C LEU A 143 -5.22 -4.06 8.95
N ARG A 144 -5.65 -5.27 8.57
CA ARG A 144 -6.43 -6.15 9.45
C ARG A 144 -5.63 -6.60 10.67
N LYS A 145 -4.35 -6.93 10.47
CA LYS A 145 -3.44 -7.31 11.54
C LYS A 145 -3.27 -6.16 12.53
N THR A 146 -2.99 -4.96 12.04
CA THR A 146 -2.95 -3.73 12.85
C THR A 146 -4.25 -3.54 13.63
N ALA A 147 -5.40 -3.58 12.97
CA ALA A 147 -6.69 -3.46 13.64
C ALA A 147 -6.90 -4.51 14.76
N SER A 148 -6.49 -5.76 14.52
CA SER A 148 -6.61 -6.84 15.51
C SER A 148 -5.65 -6.68 16.69
N THR A 149 -4.42 -6.22 16.45
CA THR A 149 -3.39 -6.03 17.49
C THR A 149 -3.78 -4.91 18.44
N PHE A 150 -4.37 -3.83 17.92
CA PHE A 150 -4.71 -2.65 18.71
C PHE A 150 -6.18 -2.60 19.15
N VAL A 151 -6.96 -3.66 18.91
CA VAL A 151 -8.41 -3.69 19.23
C VAL A 151 -8.70 -3.34 20.70
N VAL A 152 -7.88 -3.83 21.64
CA VAL A 152 -8.04 -3.58 23.08
C VAL A 152 -7.80 -2.10 23.44
N PHE A 153 -6.91 -1.43 22.71
CA PHE A 153 -6.65 -0.01 22.90
C PHE A 153 -7.84 0.82 22.41
N TYR A 154 -8.42 0.47 21.26
CA TYR A 154 -9.58 1.15 20.70
C TYR A 154 -10.85 0.95 21.52
N ASP A 155 -11.10 -0.26 22.05
CA ASP A 155 -12.24 -0.51 22.93
C ASP A 155 -12.18 0.38 24.19
N ARG A 156 -10.97 0.66 24.71
CA ARG A 156 -10.76 1.55 25.87
C ARG A 156 -10.95 3.03 25.51
N LEU A 157 -10.48 3.46 24.34
CA LEU A 157 -10.59 4.84 23.86
C LEU A 157 -12.04 5.23 23.53
N VAL A 158 -12.79 4.28 22.95
CA VAL A 158 -14.24 4.40 22.75
C VAL A 158 -14.98 4.46 24.08
N ALA A 159 -14.52 3.72 25.11
CA ALA A 159 -15.11 3.75 26.44
C ALA A 159 -14.84 5.06 27.21
N THR A 160 -13.67 5.68 27.09
CA THR A 160 -13.35 6.94 27.79
C THR A 160 -14.07 8.18 27.25
N HIS A 161 -14.57 8.15 26.01
CA HIS A 161 -15.42 9.21 25.46
C HIS A 161 -16.92 9.00 25.75
N GLN A 162 -17.30 7.95 26.49
CA GLN A 162 -18.69 7.64 26.84
C GLN A 162 -19.06 8.08 28.26
N GLY A 163 -19.29 9.39 28.41
CA GLY A 163 -20.27 9.91 29.35
C GLY A 163 -21.69 9.79 28.78
N GLY A 164 -22.15 8.57 28.48
CA GLY A 164 -23.46 8.30 27.88
C GLY A 164 -23.37 7.16 26.87
N GLY A 165 -23.95 6.01 27.22
CA GLY A 165 -23.69 4.72 26.57
C GLY A 165 -24.03 4.63 25.10
N LEU A 166 -23.08 4.14 24.31
CA LEU A 166 -23.31 3.37 23.08
C LEU A 166 -21.97 2.75 22.66
N ALA A 167 -21.71 1.50 23.03
CA ALA A 167 -20.48 0.78 22.72
C ALA A 167 -20.36 0.49 21.21
N ASP A 168 -20.01 1.48 20.40
CA ASP A 168 -19.86 1.31 18.95
C ASP A 168 -18.44 0.86 18.61
N ARG A 169 -18.34 -0.42 18.25
CA ARG A 169 -17.13 -1.06 17.73
C ARG A 169 -16.71 -0.39 16.42
N VAL A 170 -15.76 0.54 16.50
CA VAL A 170 -15.07 1.09 15.33
C VAL A 170 -14.33 -0.06 14.63
N ARG A 171 -14.77 -0.44 13.42
CA ARG A 171 -14.05 -1.41 12.59
C ARG A 171 -13.60 -0.74 11.30
N LEU A 172 -12.29 -0.66 11.13
CA LEU A 172 -11.62 -0.08 9.96
C LEU A 172 -12.07 -0.78 8.68
N ILE A 173 -12.44 0.01 7.68
CA ILE A 173 -12.81 -0.44 6.34
C ILE A 173 -11.69 0.00 5.40
N SER A 174 -11.08 -0.97 4.72
CA SER A 174 -10.09 -0.71 3.66
C SER A 174 -10.76 0.06 2.51
N PRO A 175 -10.22 1.21 2.05
CA PRO A 175 -10.83 1.96 0.96
C PRO A 175 -10.42 1.39 -0.41
N GLY A 176 -11.41 0.92 -1.17
CA GLY A 176 -11.28 0.59 -2.60
C GLY A 176 -12.30 1.30 -3.50
N SER A 177 -13.24 2.06 -2.94
CA SER A 177 -14.29 2.72 -3.72
C SER A 177 -14.75 3.99 -3.02
N LYS A 178 -14.66 5.12 -3.74
CA LYS A 178 -15.23 6.40 -3.32
C LYS A 178 -16.74 6.26 -3.19
N ILE A 179 -17.25 6.26 -1.97
CA ILE A 179 -18.67 6.47 -1.69
C ILE A 179 -18.76 7.61 -0.69
N ALA A 180 -19.48 8.65 -1.05
CA ALA A 180 -20.00 9.70 -0.17
C ALA A 180 -21.49 9.86 -0.57
N PRO A 181 -22.43 10.23 0.34
CA PRO A 181 -22.21 11.13 1.48
C PRO A 181 -22.79 10.65 2.83
N PHE A 182 -22.28 11.23 3.92
CA PHE A 182 -22.98 11.81 5.10
C PHE A 182 -22.02 11.82 6.31
N GLY A 183 -21.72 13.02 6.84
CA GLY A 183 -21.03 13.26 8.12
C GLY A 183 -19.53 12.96 8.16
N TYR A 184 -18.68 13.97 7.96
CA TYR A 184 -17.21 13.85 8.10
C TYR A 184 -16.77 14.22 9.52
N TYR A 185 -16.11 13.30 10.22
CA TYR A 185 -15.16 13.62 11.28
C TYR A 185 -13.82 12.98 10.94
N SER A 186 -12.81 13.83 10.72
CA SER A 186 -11.43 13.44 10.39
C SER A 186 -10.67 13.21 11.69
N LEU A 187 -10.27 11.96 11.95
CA LEU A 187 -9.23 11.64 12.92
C LEU A 187 -7.98 11.28 12.14
N CYS A 188 -7.21 12.30 11.76
CA CYS A 188 -5.91 12.18 11.09
C CYS A 188 -4.85 12.52 12.14
N GLY A 189 -4.02 11.56 12.54
CA GLY A 189 -2.95 11.85 13.51
C GLY A 189 -1.95 10.74 13.80
N GLU A 190 -2.35 9.47 13.97
CA GLU A 190 -1.46 8.50 14.64
C GLU A 190 -1.31 7.13 13.93
N SER A 191 -1.77 6.97 12.69
CA SER A 191 -1.78 5.67 12.00
C SER A 191 -0.52 5.30 11.21
N GLU A 192 0.47 6.20 11.10
CA GLU A 192 1.62 6.02 10.19
C GLU A 192 2.72 5.09 10.76
N GLU A 193 2.95 5.06 12.06
CA GLU A 193 4.07 4.29 12.65
C GLU A 193 3.83 2.77 12.71
N ILE A 194 2.57 2.32 12.63
CA ILE A 194 2.20 0.95 13.01
C ILE A 194 2.33 -0.07 11.86
N LEU A 195 2.28 0.38 10.60
CA LEU A 195 2.33 -0.52 9.43
C LEU A 195 3.75 -0.99 9.08
N HIS A 196 4.78 -0.34 9.60
CA HIS A 196 6.18 -0.57 9.23
C HIS A 196 6.76 -1.94 9.65
N SER A 197 6.19 -2.62 10.65
CA SER A 197 6.83 -3.78 11.31
C SER A 197 6.22 -5.16 10.98
N GLN A 198 5.00 -5.25 10.42
CA GLN A 198 4.19 -6.48 10.56
C GLN A 198 3.90 -7.26 9.26
N ALA A 199 4.37 -6.82 8.10
CA ALA A 199 3.92 -7.41 6.82
C ALA A 199 4.84 -8.48 6.20
N SER A 200 6.05 -8.70 6.73
CA SER A 200 7.06 -9.52 6.06
C SER A 200 7.10 -11.00 6.45
N ARG A 201 6.30 -11.46 7.43
CA ARG A 201 6.22 -12.88 7.80
C ARG A 201 4.77 -13.32 8.00
N PHE A 202 4.25 -14.06 7.02
CA PHE A 202 2.95 -14.70 7.11
C PHE A 202 3.04 -15.98 7.98
N PRO A 203 2.00 -16.30 8.77
CA PRO A 203 2.03 -17.44 9.71
C PRO A 203 2.23 -18.81 9.07
N ASP A 204 1.94 -18.94 7.78
CA ASP A 204 2.06 -20.16 6.97
C ASP A 204 3.44 -20.31 6.29
N GLY A 205 4.35 -19.35 6.49
CA GLY A 205 5.66 -19.32 5.83
C GLY A 205 5.61 -18.95 4.35
N THR A 206 4.42 -18.67 3.80
CA THR A 206 4.25 -18.24 2.40
C THR A 206 4.76 -16.82 2.25
N ARG A 207 5.64 -16.59 1.28
CA ARG A 207 6.16 -15.26 0.97
C ARG A 207 5.32 -14.65 -0.15
N TYR A 208 4.66 -13.54 0.16
CA TYR A 208 4.03 -12.67 -0.81
C TYR A 208 4.95 -11.46 -0.96
N CYS A 209 5.46 -11.20 -2.17
CA CYS A 209 6.23 -9.99 -2.46
C CYS A 209 5.42 -8.74 -2.16
#